data_AF-A0A5K1F6I7-F1
#
_entry.id   AF-A0A5K1F6I7-F1
#
_cell.length_a   1.000
_cell.length_b   1.000
_cell.length_c   1.000
_cell.angle_alpha   90.00
_cell.angle_beta   90.00
_cell.angle_gamma   90.00
#
_symmetry.space_group_name_H-M   'P 1'
#
loop_
_entity.id
_entity.type
_entity.pdbx_description
1 polymer ?
#
loop_
_entity_poly.entity_id
_entity_poly.type
_entity_poly.pdbx_seq_one_letter_code
_entity_poly.pdbx_strand_id
1 'polypeptide(L)' 'VGGWTQVYGDILSFATIRGASHEAPFSQPERALVLFKSFLQGSPLPETF' A
#
# COMPACT_ATOMS: atom_id res chain seq x y z
N VAL A 1 -4.91 9.46 -6.48
CA VAL A 1 -5.17 8.69 -5.23
C VAL A 1 -4.94 7.21 -5.47
N GLY A 2 -4.04 6.56 -4.71
CA GLY A 2 -3.61 5.17 -4.92
C GLY A 2 -4.41 4.10 -4.16
N GLY A 3 -5.24 4.51 -3.20
CA GLY A 3 -5.95 3.63 -2.27
C GLY A 3 -6.21 4.35 -0.96
N TRP A 4 -6.41 3.58 0.12
CA TRP A 4 -6.50 4.11 1.48
C TRP A 4 -5.76 3.20 2.46
N THR A 5 -5.43 3.73 3.63
CA THR A 5 -4.72 3.02 4.69
C THR A 5 -5.40 3.29 6.02
N GLN A 6 -5.46 2.28 6.87
CA GLN A 6 -5.89 2.38 8.26
C GLN A 6 -4.81 1.76 9.14
N VAL A 7 -4.33 2.54 10.11
CA VAL A 7 -3.34 2.11 11.10
C VAL A 7 -4.05 1.64 12.36
N TYR A 8 -3.56 0.55 12.96
CA TYR A 8 -4.06 -0.07 14.19
C TYR A 8 -2.90 -0.22 15.18
N GLY A 9 -2.69 0.79 16.02
CA GLY A 9 -1.53 0.85 16.92
C GLY A 9 -0.22 0.88 16.13
N ASP A 10 0.81 0.23 16.66
CA ASP A 10 2.17 0.37 16.12
C ASP A 10 2.59 -0.76 15.17
N ILE A 11 1.89 -1.90 15.18
CA ILE A 11 2.34 -3.13 14.51
C ILE A 11 1.46 -3.58 13.34
N LEU A 12 0.29 -2.98 13.16
CA LEU A 12 -0.68 -3.42 12.16
C LEU A 12 -1.18 -2.24 11.33
N SER A 13 -1.09 -2.39 10.02
CA SER A 13 -1.68 -1.47 9.04
C SER A 13 -2.45 -2.27 7.99
N PHE A 14 -3.66 -1.83 7.68
CA PHE A 14 -4.46 -2.32 6.57
C PHE A 14 -4.40 -1.31 5.43
N ALA A 15 -4.10 -1.76 4.22
CA ALA A 15 -4.01 -0.91 3.04
C ALA A 15 -4.76 -1.50 1.86
N THR A 16 -5.39 -0.64 1.06
CA THR A 16 -5.96 -1.01 -0.24
C THR A 16 -5.13 -0.41 -1.36
N ILE A 17 -5.09 -1.10 -2.50
CA ILE A 17 -4.57 -0.56 -3.76
C ILE A 17 -5.76 -0.38 -4.69
N ARG A 18 -6.14 0.86 -4.97
CA ARG A 18 -7.29 1.18 -5.82
C ARG A 18 -7.06 0.62 -7.22
N GLY A 19 -8.00 -0.18 -7.71
CA GLY A 19 -7.96 -0.78 -9.05
C GLY A 19 -7.13 -2.06 -9.14
N ALA A 20 -6.58 -2.55 -8.01
CA ALA A 20 -5.93 -3.85 -7.99
C ALA A 20 -6.96 -4.98 -8.01
N SER A 21 -6.68 -6.00 -8.81
CA SER A 21 -7.34 -7.30 -8.78
C SER A 21 -6.84 -8.15 -7.61
N HIS A 22 -7.25 -9.42 -7.55
CA HIS A 22 -6.77 -10.39 -6.55
C HIS A 22 -5.23 -10.45 -6.49
N GLU A 23 -4.58 -10.48 -7.67
CA GLU A 23 -3.13 -10.30 -7.79
C GLU A 23 -2.79 -8.81 -7.99
N ALA A 24 -2.58 -8.11 -6.88
CA ALA A 24 -2.28 -6.69 -6.91
C ALA A 24 -0.99 -6.33 -7.67
N PRO A 25 0.15 -7.06 -7.53
CA PRO A 25 1.36 -6.75 -8.30
C PRO A 25 1.19 -6.93 -9.81
N PHE A 26 0.31 -7.82 -10.26
CA PHE A 26 0.03 -8.01 -11.68
C PHE A 26 -0.77 -6.84 -12.25
N SER A 27 -1.84 -6.44 -11.56
CA SER A 27 -2.81 -5.45 -12.06
C SER A 27 -2.44 -4.00 -11.76
N GLN A 28 -1.63 -3.74 -10.73
CA GLN A 28 -1.17 -2.42 -10.29
C GLN A 28 0.30 -2.46 -9.84
N PRO A 29 1.25 -2.78 -10.74
CA PRO A 29 2.65 -3.08 -10.39
C PRO A 29 3.36 -1.93 -9.66
N GLU A 30 3.21 -0.70 -10.13
CA GLU A 30 3.88 0.46 -9.53
C GLU A 30 3.40 0.72 -8.09
N ARG A 31 2.07 0.69 -7.87
CA ARG A 31 1.48 0.92 -6.54
C ARG A 31 1.83 -0.21 -5.57
N ALA A 32 1.84 -1.45 -6.04
CA ALA A 32 2.27 -2.59 -5.24
C ALA A 32 3.74 -2.48 -4.82
N LEU A 33 4.62 -2.00 -5.70
CA LEU A 33 6.02 -1.78 -5.36
C LEU A 33 6.21 -0.66 -4.32
N VAL A 34 5.47 0.44 -4.43
CA VAL A 34 5.49 1.52 -3.42
C VAL A 34 5.05 0.99 -2.06
N LEU A 35 3.96 0.20 -2.02
CA LEU A 35 3.48 -0.42 -0.79
C LEU A 35 4.55 -1.33 -0.17
N PHE A 36 5.15 -2.19 -0.99
CA PHE A 36 6.16 -3.13 -0.52
C PHE A 36 7.42 -2.44 0.00
N LYS A 37 7.91 -1.38 -0.68
CA LYS A 37 9.06 -0.60 -0.22
C LYS A 37 8.78 0.09 1.12
N SER A 38 7.60 0.70 1.26
CA SER A 38 7.19 1.39 2.50
C SER A 38 7.13 0.41 3.68
N PHE A 39 6.58 -0.79 3.45
CA PHE A 39 6.55 -1.87 4.42
C PHE A 39 7.95 -2.28 4.90
N LEU A 40 8.88 -2.54 3.97
CA LEU A 40 10.26 -2.93 4.33
C LEU A 40 11.01 -1.82 5.09
N GLN A 41 10.67 -0.56 4.85
CA GLN A 41 11.27 0.59 5.52
C GLN A 41 10.60 0.92 6.86
N GLY A 42 9.49 0.26 7.21
CA GLY A 42 8.67 0.64 8.37
C GLY A 42 8.11 2.05 8.28
N SER A 43 7.95 2.59 7.06
CA SER A 43 7.47 3.95 6.82
C SER A 43 5.98 3.96 6.46
N PRO A 44 5.22 5.00 6.85
CA PRO A 44 3.84 5.17 6.40
C PRO A 44 3.74 5.22 4.87
N LEU A 45 2.59 4.78 4.33
CA LEU A 45 2.31 4.93 2.90
C LEU A 45 2.17 6.42 2.51
N PRO A 46 2.58 6.83 1.29
CA PRO A 46 2.46 8.21 0.86
C PRO A 46 1.01 8.66 0.78
N GLU A 47 0.69 9.83 1.35
CA GLU A 47 -0.65 10.42 1.24
C GLU A 47 -0.96 10.95 -0.17
N THR A 48 0.08 11.26 -0.94
CA THR A 48 0.00 11.71 -2.32
C THR A 48 0.90 10.87 -3.22
N PHE A 49 0.33 10.43 -4.35
CA PHE A 49 1.04 9.80 -5.46
C PHE A 49 1.25 10.82 -6.57
#